data_AF-A0A0G1D0Z7-F1
#
_entry.id   AF-A0A0G1D0Z7-F1
#
_cell.length_a   1.000
_cell.length_b   1.000
_cell.length_c   1.000
_cell.angle_alpha   90.00
_cell.angle_beta   90.00
_cell.angle_gamma   90.00
#
_symmetry.space_group_name_H-M   'P 1'
#
loop_
_entity.id
_entity.type
_entity.pdbx_description
1 polymer ?
#
loop_
_entity_poly.entity_id
_entity_poly.type
_entity_poly.pdbx_seq_one_letter_code
_entity_poly.pdbx_strand_id
1 'polypeptide(L)'
;MSRNIFIKYLVWYFFDTPKGILRAWRNCLKFNLNHWSVPLLLQTWLSPWRRYRYSYGKGFSFTKYFEVFSFNLISRIIGAIIRTSLIVIGSLMEILVLSAGAAVFLFWLILPLLLFFGFIYGCKILF
;
A
#
# COMPACT_ATOMS: atom_id res chain seq x y z
N MET A 1 29.71 30.89 0.69
CA MET A 1 28.84 31.82 1.45
C MET A 1 28.17 31.04 2.57
N SER A 2 28.63 31.18 3.82
CA SER A 2 28.06 30.46 4.98
C SER A 2 26.68 31.01 5.30
N ARG A 3 25.61 30.31 4.92
CA ARG A 3 24.26 30.63 5.42
C ARG A 3 24.24 30.56 6.94
N ASN A 4 23.64 31.56 7.57
CA ASN A 4 23.36 31.61 9.00
C ASN A 4 22.71 30.28 9.46
N ILE A 5 23.16 29.74 10.59
CA ILE A 5 22.73 28.43 11.11
C ILE A 5 21.21 28.38 11.35
N PHE A 6 20.62 29.52 11.72
CA PHE A 6 19.18 29.64 11.90
C PHE A 6 18.41 29.42 10.59
N ILE A 7 18.89 30.02 9.48
CA ILE A 7 18.30 29.83 8.15
C ILE A 7 18.43 28.37 7.72
N LYS A 8 19.59 27.73 7.99
CA LYS A 8 19.78 26.31 7.70
C LYS A 8 18.79 25.44 8.45
N TYR A 9 18.56 25.72 9.74
CA TYR A 9 17.58 25.02 10.54
C TYR A 9 16.16 25.13 9.97
N LEU A 10 15.72 26.35 9.62
CA LEU A 10 14.40 26.57 9.01
C LEU A 10 14.24 25.82 7.69
N VAL A 11 15.26 25.86 6.83
CA VAL A 11 15.24 25.12 5.56
C VAL A 11 15.17 23.61 5.80
N TRP A 12 15.97 23.10 6.71
CA TRP A 12 15.98 21.68 7.04
C TRP A 12 14.64 21.20 7.60
N TYR A 13 14.04 21.99 8.50
CA TYR A 13 12.81 21.64 9.19
C TYR A 13 11.57 21.73 8.29
N PHE A 14 11.45 22.79 7.48
CA PHE A 14 10.26 23.04 6.65
C PHE A 14 10.35 22.47 5.23
N PHE A 15 11.56 22.23 4.71
CA PHE A 15 11.73 21.78 3.32
C PHE A 15 12.44 20.44 3.20
N ASP A 16 13.64 20.30 3.75
CA ASP A 16 14.45 19.11 3.45
C ASP A 16 13.87 17.85 4.09
N THR A 17 13.57 17.90 5.39
CA THR A 17 13.04 16.75 6.12
C THR A 17 11.61 16.39 5.69
N PRO A 18 10.66 17.33 5.55
CA PRO A 18 9.32 17.03 5.03
C PRO A 18 9.37 16.39 3.64
N LYS A 19 10.22 16.89 2.73
CA LYS A 19 10.44 16.24 1.42
C LYS A 19 11.01 14.83 1.57
N GLY A 20 11.92 14.61 2.51
CA GLY A 20 12.46 13.30 2.84
C GLY A 20 11.38 12.33 3.33
N ILE A 21 10.54 12.77 4.27
CA ILE A 21 9.40 12.00 4.80
C ILE A 21 8.44 11.62 3.67
N LEU A 22 8.02 12.58 2.85
CA LEU A 22 7.12 12.31 1.72
C LEU A 22 7.73 11.32 0.71
N ARG A 23 9.05 11.41 0.45
CA ARG A 23 9.75 10.48 -0.43
C ARG A 23 9.79 9.06 0.16
N ALA A 24 10.11 8.93 1.44
CA ALA A 24 10.10 7.65 2.14
C ALA A 24 8.70 7.05 2.18
N TRP A 25 7.69 7.87 2.49
CA TRP A 25 6.29 7.45 2.52
C TRP A 25 5.82 6.94 1.15
N ARG A 26 6.12 7.65 0.07
CA ARG A 26 5.84 7.20 -1.31
C ARG A 26 6.51 5.86 -1.62
N ASN A 27 7.75 5.67 -1.17
CA ASN A 27 8.47 4.40 -1.38
C ASN A 27 7.80 3.25 -0.61
N CYS A 28 7.35 3.49 0.63
CA CYS A 28 6.62 2.50 1.42
C CYS A 28 5.29 2.10 0.76
N LEU A 29 4.52 3.06 0.26
CA LEU A 29 3.27 2.80 -0.47
C LEU A 29 3.55 1.96 -1.72
N LYS A 30 4.52 2.37 -2.55
CA LYS A 30 4.92 1.61 -3.75
C LYS A 30 5.43 0.21 -3.40
N PHE A 31 6.18 0.07 -2.31
CA PHE A 31 6.66 -1.21 -1.83
C PHE A 31 5.50 -2.12 -1.42
N ASN A 32 4.53 -1.62 -0.65
CA ASN A 32 3.41 -2.43 -0.19
C ASN A 32 2.54 -2.92 -1.36
N LEU A 33 2.22 -2.05 -2.33
CA LEU A 33 1.51 -2.45 -3.55
C LEU A 33 2.24 -3.54 -4.35
N ASN A 34 3.57 -3.47 -4.42
CA ASN A 34 4.39 -4.47 -5.09
C ASN A 34 4.49 -5.78 -4.30
N HIS A 35 4.67 -5.70 -2.98
CA HIS A 35 4.78 -6.86 -2.09
C HIS A 35 3.52 -7.73 -2.17
N TRP A 36 2.35 -7.10 -2.08
CA TRP A 36 1.07 -7.79 -2.22
C TRP A 36 0.65 -8.01 -3.68
N SER A 37 1.44 -7.53 -4.65
CA SER A 37 1.15 -7.65 -6.08
C SER A 37 -0.26 -7.19 -6.47
N VAL A 38 -0.83 -6.21 -5.75
CA VAL A 38 -2.23 -5.78 -5.91
C VAL A 38 -2.56 -5.39 -7.36
N PRO A 39 -1.73 -4.58 -8.07
CA PRO A 39 -2.01 -4.25 -9.46
C PRO A 39 -2.07 -5.47 -10.38
N LEU A 40 -1.19 -6.44 -10.17
CA LEU A 40 -1.13 -7.67 -10.96
C LEU A 40 -2.33 -8.59 -10.67
N LEU A 41 -2.72 -8.70 -9.39
CA LEU A 41 -3.87 -9.51 -8.97
C LEU A 41 -5.17 -8.98 -9.56
N LEU A 42 -5.32 -7.65 -9.64
CA LEU A 42 -6.46 -7.00 -10.31
C LEU A 42 -6.48 -7.29 -11.82
N GLN A 43 -5.34 -7.18 -12.51
CA GLN A 43 -5.25 -7.50 -13.95
C GLN A 43 -5.53 -8.98 -14.25
N THR A 44 -5.15 -9.88 -13.33
CA THR A 44 -5.29 -11.33 -13.50
C THR A 44 -6.51 -11.91 -12.77
N TRP A 45 -7.45 -11.07 -12.33
CA TRP A 45 -8.53 -11.47 -11.43
C TRP A 45 -9.38 -12.62 -11.98
N LEU A 46 -9.80 -12.52 -13.25
CA LEU A 46 -10.61 -13.54 -13.95
C LEU A 46 -9.77 -14.58 -14.70
N SER A 47 -8.44 -14.54 -14.53
CA SER A 47 -7.56 -15.50 -15.22
C SER A 47 -7.67 -16.89 -14.58
N PRO A 48 -7.70 -17.97 -15.38
CA PRO A 48 -7.80 -19.33 -14.86
C PRO A 48 -6.61 -19.67 -13.97
N TRP A 49 -6.90 -20.36 -12.86
CA TRP A 49 -5.91 -20.71 -11.86
C TRP A 49 -4.92 -21.75 -12.39
N ARG A 50 -3.62 -21.52 -12.17
CA ARG A 50 -2.50 -22.46 -12.44
C ARG A 50 -2.56 -23.22 -13.78
N ARG A 51 -3.02 -22.56 -14.86
CA ARG A 51 -3.15 -23.17 -16.20
C ARG A 51 -3.99 -24.46 -16.22
N TYR A 52 -4.88 -24.70 -15.25
CA TYR A 52 -5.91 -25.73 -15.39
C TYR A 52 -6.94 -25.26 -16.42
N ARG A 53 -6.63 -25.49 -17.69
CA ARG A 53 -7.51 -25.28 -18.82
C ARG A 53 -7.65 -26.60 -19.55
N TYR A 54 -8.85 -27.16 -19.52
CA TYR A 54 -9.18 -28.25 -20.41
C TYR A 54 -9.49 -27.69 -21.80
N SER A 55 -8.94 -28.32 -22.84
CA SER A 55 -9.25 -27.99 -24.23
C SER A 55 -10.60 -28.59 -24.60
N TYR A 56 -11.42 -27.83 -25.31
CA TYR A 56 -12.71 -28.30 -25.84
C TYR A 56 -12.54 -29.44 -26.87
N GLY A 57 -11.33 -29.65 -27.40
CA GLY A 57 -11.03 -30.72 -28.37
C GLY A 57 -11.49 -30.41 -29.80
N LYS A 58 -11.41 -31.40 -30.70
CA LYS A 58 -11.94 -31.32 -32.08
C LYS A 58 -13.27 -32.09 -32.16
N GLY A 59 -14.27 -31.52 -32.83
CA GLY A 59 -15.63 -32.07 -32.98
C GLY A 59 -16.68 -31.38 -32.08
N PHE A 60 -17.97 -31.58 -32.40
CA PHE A 60 -19.09 -31.03 -31.64
C PHE A 60 -19.70 -32.11 -30.75
N SER A 61 -19.57 -31.96 -29.43
CA SER A 61 -20.16 -32.87 -28.43
C SER A 61 -20.66 -32.05 -27.25
N PHE A 62 -21.95 -31.77 -27.21
CA PHE A 62 -22.55 -30.88 -26.21
C PHE A 62 -22.16 -31.24 -24.77
N THR A 63 -22.18 -32.53 -24.43
CA THR A 63 -21.80 -33.05 -23.11
C THR A 63 -20.35 -32.70 -22.74
N LYS A 64 -19.41 -32.89 -23.67
CA LYS A 64 -18.00 -32.60 -23.45
C LYS A 64 -17.73 -31.10 -23.31
N TYR A 65 -18.45 -30.27 -24.07
CA TYR A 65 -18.33 -28.82 -23.96
C TYR A 65 -18.82 -28.30 -22.60
N PHE A 66 -19.93 -28.84 -22.11
CA PHE A 66 -20.49 -28.48 -20.80
C PHE A 66 -19.55 -28.87 -19.65
N GLU A 67 -18.95 -30.05 -19.73
CA GLU A 67 -17.97 -30.54 -18.74
C GLU A 67 -16.72 -29.66 -18.70
N VAL A 68 -16.11 -29.39 -19.85
CA VAL A 68 -14.91 -28.53 -19.97
C VAL A 68 -15.21 -27.10 -19.53
N PHE A 69 -16.38 -26.56 -19.87
CA PHE A 69 -16.82 -25.25 -19.41
C PHE A 69 -16.91 -25.19 -17.88
N SER A 70 -17.56 -26.18 -17.26
CA SER A 70 -17.75 -26.25 -15.81
C SER A 70 -16.41 -26.34 -15.08
N PHE A 71 -15.48 -27.18 -15.54
CA PHE A 71 -14.13 -27.27 -14.99
C PHE A 71 -13.36 -25.95 -15.09
N ASN A 72 -13.39 -25.30 -16.26
CA ASN A 72 -12.73 -24.02 -16.47
C ASN A 72 -13.35 -22.90 -15.62
N LEU A 73 -14.67 -22.94 -15.41
CA LEU A 73 -15.38 -22.00 -14.55
C LEU A 73 -14.98 -22.16 -13.09
N ILE A 74 -14.99 -23.40 -12.56
CA ILE A 74 -14.56 -23.71 -11.19
C ILE A 74 -13.11 -23.26 -10.96
N SER A 75 -12.21 -23.54 -11.91
CA SER A 75 -10.81 -23.09 -11.87
C SER A 75 -10.67 -21.57 -11.77
N ARG A 76 -11.50 -20.81 -12.52
CA ARG A 76 -11.52 -19.33 -12.44
C ARG A 76 -12.07 -18.85 -11.10
N ILE A 77 -13.13 -19.48 -10.57
CA ILE A 77 -13.73 -19.11 -9.28
C ILE A 77 -12.73 -19.29 -8.14
N ILE A 78 -12.05 -20.44 -8.08
CA ILE A 78 -11.01 -20.70 -7.06
C ILE A 78 -9.91 -19.63 -7.15
N GLY A 79 -9.44 -19.33 -8.37
CA GLY A 79 -8.44 -18.29 -8.58
C GLY A 79 -8.94 -16.91 -8.17
N ALA A 80 -10.19 -16.57 -8.47
CA ALA A 80 -10.79 -15.30 -8.07
C ALA A 80 -10.90 -15.16 -6.56
N ILE A 81 -11.28 -16.22 -5.83
CA ILE A 81 -11.37 -16.21 -4.36
C ILE A 81 -10.01 -15.89 -3.73
N ILE A 82 -8.95 -16.62 -4.13
CA ILE A 82 -7.60 -16.43 -3.60
C ILE A 82 -7.05 -15.03 -3.94
N ARG A 83 -7.24 -14.56 -5.17
CA ARG A 83 -6.78 -13.21 -5.55
C ARG A 83 -7.54 -12.13 -4.80
N THR A 84 -8.85 -12.31 -4.58
CA THR A 84 -9.67 -11.35 -3.85
C THR A 84 -9.23 -11.23 -2.39
N SER A 85 -8.93 -12.36 -1.71
CA SER A 85 -8.43 -12.30 -0.33
C SER A 85 -7.09 -11.57 -0.23
N LEU A 86 -6.16 -11.84 -1.16
CA LEU A 86 -4.88 -11.12 -1.23
C LEU A 86 -5.04 -9.63 -1.53
N ILE A 87 -5.94 -9.26 -2.45
CA ILE A 87 -6.24 -7.86 -2.77
C ILE A 87 -6.81 -7.15 -1.53
N VAL A 88 -7.74 -7.78 -0.81
CA VAL A 88 -8.34 -7.21 0.41
C VAL A 88 -7.27 -6.98 1.48
N ILE A 89 -6.46 -8.00 1.79
CA ILE A 89 -5.40 -7.87 2.80
C ILE A 89 -4.36 -6.83 2.38
N GLY A 90 -3.91 -6.85 1.12
CA GLY A 90 -2.95 -5.88 0.60
C GLY A 90 -3.47 -4.45 0.65
N SER A 91 -4.76 -4.25 0.36
CA SER A 91 -5.42 -2.93 0.42
C SER A 91 -5.58 -2.45 1.87
N LEU A 92 -5.92 -3.33 2.81
CA LEU A 92 -5.97 -2.99 4.24
C LEU A 92 -4.59 -2.55 4.75
N MET A 93 -3.53 -3.27 4.38
CA MET A 93 -2.16 -2.88 4.70
C MET A 93 -1.76 -1.56 4.05
N GLU A 94 -2.20 -1.29 2.82
CA GLU A 94 -1.95 -0.01 2.14
C GLU A 94 -2.57 1.16 2.92
N ILE A 95 -3.81 1.01 3.40
CA ILE A 95 -4.49 2.01 4.23
C ILE A 95 -3.71 2.26 5.53
N LEU A 96 -3.20 1.20 6.17
CA LEU A 96 -2.38 1.34 7.38
C LEU A 96 -1.09 2.11 7.09
N VAL A 97 -0.35 1.77 6.03
CA VAL A 97 0.88 2.49 5.63
C VAL A 97 0.58 3.95 5.28
N LEU A 98 -0.55 4.21 4.62
CA LEU A 98 -1.02 5.56 4.31
C LEU A 98 -1.29 6.34 5.60
N SER A 99 -2.05 5.79 6.53
CA SER A 99 -2.35 6.43 7.81
C SER A 99 -1.10 6.68 8.67
N ALA A 100 -0.17 5.72 8.72
CA ALA A 100 1.08 5.84 9.47
C ALA A 100 1.99 6.93 8.90
N GLY A 101 2.15 6.99 7.57
CA GLY A 101 2.96 8.03 6.94
C GLY A 101 2.36 9.43 7.10
N ALA A 102 1.03 9.55 7.02
CA ALA A 102 0.32 10.79 7.33
C ALA A 102 0.54 11.22 8.80
N ALA A 103 0.42 10.29 9.75
CA ALA A 103 0.67 10.55 11.16
C ALA A 103 2.11 11.04 11.42
N VAL A 104 3.11 10.38 10.83
CA VAL A 104 4.53 10.79 10.95
C VAL A 104 4.75 12.19 10.35
N PHE A 105 4.17 12.46 9.20
CA PHE A 105 4.29 13.77 8.54
C PHE A 105 3.63 14.89 9.37
N LEU A 106 2.41 14.66 9.86
CA LEU A 106 1.71 15.63 10.70
C LEU A 106 2.43 15.83 12.03
N PHE A 107 2.90 14.75 12.66
CA PHE A 107 3.69 14.79 13.89
C PHE A 107 4.96 15.63 13.69
N TRP A 108 5.66 15.45 12.57
CA TRP A 108 6.82 16.27 12.23
C TRP A 108 6.48 17.75 12.21
N LEU A 109 5.39 18.15 11.54
CA LEU A 109 4.99 19.55 11.40
C LEU A 109 4.61 20.23 12.72
N ILE A 110 3.98 19.50 13.64
CA ILE A 110 3.56 20.03 14.95
C ILE A 110 4.65 19.91 16.02
N LEU A 111 5.77 19.24 15.73
CA LEU A 111 6.86 18.98 16.67
C LEU A 111 7.35 20.24 17.42
N PRO A 112 7.56 21.41 16.79
CA PRO A 112 8.00 22.63 17.47
C PRO A 112 6.98 23.15 18.47
N LEU A 113 5.68 23.06 18.14
CA LEU A 113 4.62 23.42 19.08
C LEU A 113 4.60 22.44 20.25
N LEU A 114 4.71 21.15 19.97
CA LEU A 114 4.74 20.10 21.00
C LEU A 114 5.90 20.32 21.98
N LEU A 115 7.09 20.64 21.46
CA LEU A 115 8.27 20.94 22.27
C LEU A 115 8.09 22.22 23.09
N PHE A 116 7.55 23.28 22.47
CA PHE A 116 7.30 24.56 23.15
C PHE A 116 6.31 24.41 24.32
N PHE A 117 5.15 23.80 24.08
CA PHE A 117 4.16 23.57 25.13
C PHE A 117 4.63 22.56 26.17
N GLY A 118 5.32 21.50 25.74
CA GLY A 118 5.90 20.50 26.63
C GLY A 118 6.91 21.11 27.61
N PHE A 119 7.75 22.03 27.12
CA PHE A 119 8.69 22.76 27.97
C PHE A 119 7.98 23.64 29.01
N ILE A 120 6.99 24.44 28.59
CA ILE A 120 6.21 25.30 29.49
C ILE A 120 5.50 24.47 30.57
N TYR A 121 4.86 23.37 30.17
CA TYR A 121 4.13 22.50 31.09
C TYR A 121 5.08 21.81 32.08
N GLY A 122 6.26 21.38 31.61
CA GLY A 122 7.31 20.83 32.46
C GLY A 122 7.79 21.83 33.52
N CYS A 123 8.05 23.08 33.15
CA CYS A 123 8.41 24.13 34.10
C CYS A 123 7.32 24.36 35.15
N LYS A 124 6.03 24.37 34.75
CA LYS A 124 4.90 24.56 35.66
C LYS A 124 4.74 23.43 36.68
N ILE A 125 5.18 22.21 36.37
CA ILE A 125 5.13 21.09 37.32
C ILE A 125 6.26 21.17 38.34
N LEU A 126 7.42 21.70 37.95
CA LEU A 126 8.64 21.70 38.76
C LEU A 126 8.74 22.87 39.75
N PHE A 127 8.08 24.00 39.46
CA PHE A 127 8.07 25.22 40.28
C PHE A 127 6.66 25.53 40.74
#